data_AF-A0AAV1I3C4-F1
#
_entry.id   AF-A0AAV1I3C4-F1
#
_cell.length_a   1.000
_cell.length_b   1.000
_cell.length_c   1.000
_cell.angle_alpha   90.00
_cell.angle_beta   90.00
_cell.angle_gamma   90.00
#
_symmetry.space_group_name_H-M   'P 1'
#
loop_
_entity.id
_entity.type
_entity.pdbx_description
1 polymer ?
#
loop_
_entity_poly.entity_id
_entity_poly.type
_entity_poly.pdbx_seq_one_letter_code
_entity_poly.pdbx_strand_id
1 'polypeptide(L)'
;MTSFELLPCQQDCYTREGHARVLSCDAEPVTHNCEQRFKVVLSQSPLYPEGGGQPADRGRLSCPDGKLLAEVVDVRREADGAVAAYTNAAVPSGAEVQVSIDWANRFDLMQQHTGQHLLSAACDEVAGADTVSWELHPRPAGDEGSDSVCVDLAVPHLSSEQLRAIEERCNEVIRKGAAVSHVILTDSNRQQVASSSVLRGELPPADKVKGPVRMIEIEGVDINACGGTHVHSAAEIQAIKIKSLERTKGMVRLRFIAGGRVFAAMGRFLAQEGDLNKALGCGLPGWRRAVQKLQADRKQLKQRLAAYSTEIAQTYALSLLPQLLLSNGWLHAHREDADAEFLNTVAAVVESASPGSLTFLTGSCTMPGSRQAKLPDKLDKVFLLSGPQDKVAELGPKVAAALGTRGGIRPGAFQGKVGSFDRLPQALKVLHDSLAQSRRSLDHVPRSGGLVGTQPMIGSQELFGAQPMPMLLPASLPVPTTLPPILPPVPGCAAEAQLLANVELAEQHLREFNIMFEEQRNKLLFEEDTALADYQRNIGSLPTRPVGPVNGRA
;
A
#
# COMPACT_ATOMS: atom_id res chain seq x y z
N MET A 1 -22.67 -43.70 36.96
CA MET A 1 -21.26 -43.39 37.26
C MET A 1 -20.54 -43.33 35.93
N THR A 2 -20.53 -42.17 35.27
CA THR A 2 -19.78 -41.99 34.03
C THR A 2 -18.30 -41.89 34.40
N SER A 3 -17.50 -42.89 34.01
CA SER A 3 -16.06 -42.79 34.06
C SER A 3 -15.65 -41.57 33.22
N PHE A 4 -14.89 -40.66 33.81
CA PHE A 4 -14.23 -39.59 33.05
C PHE A 4 -13.09 -40.22 32.24
N GLU A 5 -13.44 -41.00 31.23
CA GLU A 5 -12.50 -41.58 30.29
C GLU A 5 -12.01 -40.49 29.33
N LEU A 6 -10.73 -40.59 28.95
CA LEU A 6 -10.17 -39.76 27.88
C LEU A 6 -10.98 -39.95 26.61
N LEU A 7 -11.20 -38.86 25.87
CA LEU A 7 -11.81 -38.95 24.55
C LEU A 7 -10.93 -39.81 23.62
N PRO A 8 -11.50 -40.51 22.62
CA PRO A 8 -10.70 -41.29 21.68
C PRO A 8 -9.57 -40.49 21.04
N CYS A 9 -9.82 -39.23 20.68
CA CYS A 9 -8.83 -38.30 20.14
C CYS A 9 -7.73 -37.86 21.12
N GLN A 10 -7.94 -38.05 22.42
CA GLN A 10 -6.95 -37.75 23.47
C GLN A 10 -6.13 -39.00 23.84
N GLN A 11 -6.69 -40.19 23.66
CA GLN A 11 -6.01 -41.48 23.80
C GLN A 11 -5.03 -41.68 22.62
N ASP A 12 -5.52 -41.46 21.40
CA ASP A 12 -4.73 -41.48 20.18
C ASP A 12 -5.08 -40.28 19.30
N CYS A 13 -4.16 -39.30 19.25
CA CYS A 13 -4.33 -38.10 18.44
C CYS A 13 -4.26 -38.36 16.91
N TYR A 14 -3.81 -39.55 16.49
CA TYR A 14 -3.64 -39.94 15.08
C TYR A 14 -4.81 -40.77 14.55
N THR A 15 -5.80 -41.10 15.37
CA THR A 15 -7.05 -41.70 14.90
C THR A 15 -7.76 -40.72 13.96
N ARG A 16 -7.80 -41.05 12.67
CA ARG A 16 -8.35 -40.18 11.60
C ARG A 16 -9.80 -40.48 11.27
N GLU A 17 -10.21 -41.72 11.50
CA GLU A 17 -11.51 -42.23 11.13
C GLU A 17 -12.09 -43.10 12.24
N GLY A 18 -13.41 -43.20 12.29
CA GLY A 18 -14.11 -44.06 13.23
C GLY A 18 -15.52 -44.40 12.74
N HIS A 19 -16.12 -45.42 13.33
CA HIS A 19 -17.52 -45.77 13.09
C HIS A 19 -18.34 -45.36 14.31
N ALA A 20 -19.51 -44.78 14.07
CA ALA A 20 -20.38 -44.33 15.13
C ALA A 20 -21.85 -44.46 14.74
N ARG A 21 -22.70 -44.63 15.75
CA ARG A 21 -24.14 -44.53 15.59
C ARG A 21 -24.60 -43.13 15.95
N VAL A 22 -25.47 -42.55 15.13
CA VAL A 22 -26.12 -41.26 15.44
C VAL A 22 -27.17 -41.48 16.52
N LEU A 23 -26.97 -40.86 17.69
CA LEU A 23 -27.88 -40.96 18.82
C LEU A 23 -29.04 -39.97 18.70
N SER A 24 -28.75 -38.72 18.32
CA SER A 24 -29.75 -37.70 18.03
C SER A 24 -29.24 -36.72 16.96
N CYS A 25 -30.18 -36.07 16.28
CA CYS A 25 -29.91 -34.99 15.34
C CYS A 25 -30.95 -33.89 15.50
N ASP A 26 -30.55 -32.77 16.07
CA ASP A 26 -31.44 -31.65 16.39
C ASP A 26 -31.03 -30.40 15.61
N ALA A 27 -31.98 -29.69 15.02
CA ALA A 27 -31.71 -28.42 14.32
C ALA A 27 -31.33 -27.33 15.35
N GLU A 28 -30.20 -26.64 15.14
CA GLU A 28 -29.84 -25.48 15.97
C GLU A 28 -30.79 -24.30 15.68
N PRO A 29 -31.22 -23.53 16.70
CA PRO A 29 -31.96 -22.29 16.47
C PRO A 29 -31.14 -21.32 15.63
N VAL A 30 -31.69 -20.87 14.49
CA VAL A 30 -31.01 -19.89 13.63
C VAL A 30 -31.08 -18.51 14.27
N THR A 31 -29.92 -17.96 14.64
CA THR A 31 -29.77 -16.54 14.97
C THR A 31 -29.42 -15.76 13.70
N HIS A 32 -29.82 -14.47 13.62
CA HIS A 32 -29.78 -13.66 12.41
C HIS A 32 -28.51 -13.83 11.54
N ASN A 33 -28.71 -14.09 10.24
CA ASN A 33 -27.69 -14.24 9.19
C ASN A 33 -26.76 -15.47 9.26
N CYS A 34 -27.11 -16.53 9.99
CA CYS A 34 -26.38 -17.80 9.97
C CYS A 34 -27.07 -18.87 9.10
N GLU A 35 -26.29 -19.71 8.43
CA GLU A 35 -26.81 -20.93 7.79
C GLU A 35 -27.33 -21.91 8.85
N GLN A 36 -28.37 -22.68 8.51
CA GLN A 36 -28.92 -23.72 9.39
C GLN A 36 -27.85 -24.78 9.70
N ARG A 37 -27.66 -25.10 10.99
CA ARG A 37 -26.81 -26.18 11.45
C ARG A 37 -27.60 -27.25 12.19
N PHE A 38 -27.03 -28.44 12.26
CA PHE A 38 -27.61 -29.58 12.97
C PHE A 38 -26.64 -30.12 14.00
N LYS A 39 -27.09 -30.21 15.25
CA LYS A 39 -26.37 -30.84 16.35
C LYS A 39 -26.57 -32.34 16.27
N VAL A 40 -25.50 -33.07 15.97
CA VAL A 40 -25.47 -34.53 15.82
C VAL A 40 -24.69 -35.12 16.98
N VAL A 41 -25.37 -35.88 17.84
CA VAL A 41 -24.73 -36.60 18.95
C VAL A 41 -24.35 -38.00 18.46
N LEU A 42 -23.08 -38.36 18.60
CA LEU A 42 -22.53 -39.65 18.16
C LEU A 42 -22.25 -40.55 19.35
N SER A 43 -22.39 -41.87 19.17
CA SER A 43 -22.08 -42.86 20.22
C SER A 43 -20.61 -42.82 20.64
N GLN A 44 -19.71 -42.59 19.67
CA GLN A 44 -18.28 -42.37 19.84
C GLN A 44 -17.80 -41.44 18.72
N SER A 45 -16.72 -40.70 18.94
CA SER A 45 -16.21 -39.77 17.92
C SER A 45 -14.68 -39.61 18.00
N PRO A 46 -13.97 -39.69 16.87
CA PRO A 46 -12.55 -39.32 16.79
C PRO A 46 -12.34 -37.80 16.72
N LEU A 47 -13.42 -37.01 16.64
CA LEU A 47 -13.36 -35.55 16.57
C LEU A 47 -12.98 -34.96 17.93
N TYR A 48 -12.06 -34.00 17.91
CA TYR A 48 -11.67 -33.21 19.06
C TYR A 48 -12.66 -32.06 19.25
N PRO A 49 -13.38 -31.99 20.39
CA PRO A 49 -14.12 -30.81 20.76
C PRO A 49 -13.14 -29.70 21.15
N GLU A 50 -13.51 -28.45 20.91
CA GLU A 50 -12.71 -27.29 21.35
C GLU A 50 -12.27 -27.42 22.82
N GLY A 51 -11.02 -27.04 23.12
CA GLY A 51 -10.50 -27.11 24.48
C GLY A 51 -9.07 -26.60 24.64
N GLY A 52 -8.77 -26.04 25.82
CA GLY A 52 -7.40 -25.64 26.19
C GLY A 52 -6.78 -24.53 25.33
N GLY A 53 -7.56 -23.83 24.51
CA GLY A 53 -7.07 -22.85 23.53
C GLY A 53 -6.90 -23.41 22.11
N GLN A 54 -7.08 -24.72 21.92
CA GLN A 54 -7.10 -25.35 20.61
C GLN A 54 -8.52 -25.35 20.01
N PRO A 55 -8.69 -24.88 18.76
CA PRO A 55 -9.95 -24.98 18.03
C PRO A 55 -10.43 -26.41 17.85
N ALA A 56 -11.76 -26.56 17.72
CA ALA A 56 -12.40 -27.83 17.36
C ALA A 56 -11.94 -28.35 15.99
N ASP A 57 -12.05 -29.67 15.82
CA ASP A 57 -11.84 -30.27 14.51
C ASP A 57 -12.93 -29.94 13.51
N ARG A 58 -12.57 -30.18 12.24
CA ARG A 58 -13.52 -30.33 11.13
C ARG A 58 -13.48 -31.76 10.63
N GLY A 59 -14.51 -32.15 9.88
CA GLY A 59 -14.59 -33.50 9.36
C GLY A 59 -15.83 -33.74 8.50
N ARG A 60 -16.14 -35.02 8.29
CA ARG A 60 -17.26 -35.48 7.49
C ARG A 60 -17.92 -36.68 8.13
N LEU A 61 -19.23 -36.76 7.96
CA LEU A 61 -20.05 -37.92 8.27
C LEU A 61 -20.51 -38.54 6.95
N SER A 62 -20.21 -39.82 6.76
CA SER A 62 -20.58 -40.57 5.56
C SER A 62 -21.33 -41.85 5.93
N CYS A 63 -22.14 -42.36 5.02
CA CYS A 63 -22.67 -43.71 5.11
C CYS A 63 -21.54 -44.75 5.07
N PRO A 64 -21.77 -45.99 5.53
CA PRO A 64 -20.81 -47.09 5.41
C PRO A 64 -20.40 -47.44 3.96
N ASP A 65 -21.21 -47.05 2.98
CA ASP A 65 -20.92 -47.18 1.54
C ASP A 65 -20.07 -46.02 0.98
N GLY A 66 -19.65 -45.07 1.84
CA GLY A 66 -18.83 -43.92 1.48
C GLY A 66 -19.61 -42.69 0.99
N LYS A 67 -20.95 -42.75 0.90
CA LYS A 67 -21.75 -41.59 0.51
C LYS A 67 -21.70 -40.51 1.59
N LEU A 68 -21.26 -39.30 1.24
CA LEU A 68 -21.27 -38.15 2.15
C LEU A 68 -22.70 -37.81 2.61
N LEU A 69 -22.89 -37.72 3.92
CA LEU A 69 -24.15 -37.32 4.55
C LEU A 69 -24.12 -35.85 4.96
N ALA A 70 -23.05 -35.44 5.65
CA ALA A 70 -22.88 -34.06 6.10
C ALA A 70 -21.41 -33.72 6.37
N GLU A 71 -21.07 -32.44 6.31
CA GLU A 71 -19.78 -31.91 6.75
C GLU A 71 -19.89 -31.41 8.19
N VAL A 72 -18.87 -31.71 8.99
CA VAL A 72 -18.74 -31.25 10.38
C VAL A 72 -18.01 -29.91 10.38
N VAL A 73 -18.70 -28.87 10.83
CA VAL A 73 -18.22 -27.48 10.82
C VAL A 73 -17.77 -26.99 12.19
N ASP A 74 -18.21 -27.64 13.26
CA ASP A 74 -17.85 -27.34 14.65
C ASP A 74 -18.07 -28.60 15.52
N VAL A 75 -17.36 -28.70 16.65
CA VAL A 75 -17.44 -29.83 17.58
C VAL A 75 -17.38 -29.30 19.00
N ARG A 76 -18.40 -29.60 19.80
CA ARG A 76 -18.49 -29.13 21.18
C ARG A 76 -18.66 -30.28 22.15
N ARG A 77 -18.23 -30.05 23.38
CA ARG A 77 -18.49 -30.95 24.50
C ARG A 77 -19.78 -30.54 25.18
N GLU A 78 -20.67 -31.50 25.36
CA GLU A 78 -21.95 -31.34 26.05
C GLU A 78 -21.78 -31.40 27.57
N ALA A 79 -22.79 -30.94 28.31
CA ALA A 79 -22.75 -30.87 29.78
C ALA A 79 -22.61 -32.25 30.46
N ASP A 80 -23.06 -33.31 29.80
CA ASP A 80 -22.92 -34.70 30.24
C ASP A 80 -21.57 -35.34 29.82
N GLY A 81 -20.72 -34.58 29.12
CA GLY A 81 -19.41 -34.99 28.63
C GLY A 81 -19.39 -35.58 27.23
N ALA A 82 -20.56 -35.75 26.57
CA ALA A 82 -20.65 -36.25 25.21
C ALA A 82 -20.05 -35.28 24.19
N VAL A 83 -19.59 -35.80 23.05
CA VAL A 83 -19.06 -35.00 21.94
C VAL A 83 -20.17 -34.82 20.91
N ALA A 84 -20.59 -33.58 20.68
CA ALA A 84 -21.58 -33.21 19.68
C ALA A 84 -20.89 -32.61 18.44
N ALA A 85 -21.19 -33.17 17.27
CA ALA A 85 -20.75 -32.66 15.98
C ALA A 85 -21.82 -31.73 15.41
N TYR A 86 -21.45 -30.51 15.05
CA TYR A 86 -22.34 -29.56 14.39
C TYR A 86 -22.09 -29.63 12.90
N THR A 87 -23.17 -29.86 12.15
CA THR A 87 -23.11 -30.23 10.74
C THR A 87 -23.92 -29.29 9.86
N ASN A 88 -23.56 -29.21 8.58
CA ASN A 88 -24.25 -28.39 7.59
C ASN A 88 -25.54 -29.03 7.01
N ALA A 89 -25.81 -30.29 7.34
CA ALA A 89 -26.98 -31.03 6.87
C ALA A 89 -27.47 -32.01 7.94
N ALA A 90 -28.77 -32.27 7.95
CA ALA A 90 -29.36 -33.23 8.88
C ALA A 90 -28.87 -34.66 8.60
N VAL A 91 -28.61 -35.42 9.65
CA VAL A 91 -28.24 -36.84 9.56
C VAL A 91 -29.31 -37.68 10.27
N PRO A 92 -29.82 -38.77 9.67
CA PRO A 92 -30.87 -39.57 10.30
C PRO A 92 -30.44 -40.14 11.66
N SER A 93 -31.26 -39.91 12.69
CA SER A 93 -31.04 -40.53 14.00
C SER A 93 -31.14 -42.05 13.91
N GLY A 94 -30.26 -42.74 14.63
CA GLY A 94 -30.12 -44.20 14.61
C GLY A 94 -29.27 -44.75 13.46
N ALA A 95 -28.85 -43.92 12.50
CA ALA A 95 -28.00 -44.34 11.39
C ALA A 95 -26.58 -44.69 11.85
N GLU A 96 -25.98 -45.70 11.21
CA GLU A 96 -24.55 -45.99 11.30
C GLU A 96 -23.81 -45.08 10.32
N VAL A 97 -22.76 -44.41 10.80
CA VAL A 97 -21.97 -43.47 10.02
C VAL A 97 -20.47 -43.73 10.19
N GLN A 98 -19.72 -43.49 9.12
CA GLN A 98 -18.27 -43.33 9.17
C GLN A 98 -17.95 -41.86 9.40
N VAL A 99 -17.17 -41.59 10.44
CA VAL A 99 -16.68 -40.27 10.82
C VAL A 99 -15.23 -40.16 10.33
N SER A 100 -14.92 -39.14 9.54
CA SER A 100 -13.54 -38.85 9.10
C SER A 100 -13.17 -37.42 9.47
N ILE A 101 -12.02 -37.21 10.10
CA ILE A 101 -11.53 -35.87 10.43
C ILE A 101 -10.80 -35.25 9.23
N ASP A 102 -10.80 -33.92 9.14
CA ASP A 102 -9.88 -33.19 8.27
C ASP A 102 -8.46 -33.31 8.85
N TRP A 103 -7.72 -34.33 8.40
CA TRP A 103 -6.38 -34.62 8.91
C TRP A 103 -5.40 -33.47 8.69
N ALA A 104 -5.49 -32.75 7.58
CA ALA A 104 -4.57 -31.65 7.31
C ALA A 104 -4.77 -30.52 8.34
N ASN A 105 -6.02 -30.23 8.70
CA ASN A 105 -6.35 -29.30 9.76
C ASN A 105 -5.91 -29.82 11.14
N ARG A 106 -6.30 -31.04 11.51
CA ARG A 106 -5.93 -31.65 12.81
C ARG A 106 -4.41 -31.63 13.02
N PHE A 107 -3.65 -32.07 12.02
CA PHE A 107 -2.19 -32.14 12.12
C PHE A 107 -1.56 -30.76 12.24
N ASP A 108 -2.06 -29.76 11.50
CA ASP A 108 -1.64 -28.37 11.66
C ASP A 108 -1.88 -27.85 13.08
N LEU A 109 -3.06 -28.11 13.66
CA LEU A 109 -3.37 -27.72 15.03
C LEU A 109 -2.47 -28.45 16.05
N MET A 110 -2.19 -29.74 15.85
CA MET A 110 -1.25 -30.50 16.69
C MET A 110 0.17 -29.90 16.64
N GLN A 111 0.65 -29.50 15.46
CA GLN A 111 1.93 -28.83 15.28
C GLN A 111 1.96 -27.48 16.01
N GLN A 112 0.91 -26.66 15.87
CA GLN A 112 0.83 -25.36 16.53
C GLN A 112 0.75 -25.49 18.05
N HIS A 113 -0.06 -26.42 18.56
CA HIS A 113 -0.27 -26.62 19.99
C HIS A 113 1.00 -27.17 20.65
N THR A 114 1.60 -28.21 20.09
CA THR A 114 2.89 -28.72 20.60
C THR A 114 3.99 -27.67 20.48
N GLY A 115 3.97 -26.88 19.40
CA GLY A 115 4.88 -25.76 19.23
C GLY A 115 4.70 -24.68 20.29
N GLN A 116 3.48 -24.44 20.78
CA GLN A 116 3.23 -23.51 21.88
C GLN A 116 3.85 -24.02 23.19
N HIS A 117 3.66 -25.29 23.54
CA HIS A 117 4.29 -25.89 24.72
C HIS A 117 5.81 -25.72 24.67
N LEU A 118 6.40 -26.05 23.53
CA LEU A 118 7.84 -25.93 23.31
C LEU A 118 8.33 -24.48 23.37
N LEU A 119 7.59 -23.53 22.79
CA LEU A 119 7.94 -22.11 22.83
C LEU A 119 7.86 -21.57 24.26
N SER A 120 6.81 -21.90 25.00
CA SER A 120 6.65 -21.46 26.38
C SER A 120 7.73 -22.03 27.30
N ALA A 121 8.12 -23.30 27.13
CA ALA A 121 9.24 -23.89 27.86
C ALA A 121 10.58 -23.20 27.53
N ALA A 122 10.84 -22.90 26.25
CA ALA A 122 12.05 -22.17 25.85
C ALA A 122 12.06 -20.72 26.37
N CYS A 123 10.91 -20.04 26.44
CA CYS A 123 10.79 -18.70 27.01
C CYS A 123 11.12 -18.68 28.51
N ASP A 124 10.62 -19.67 29.25
CA ASP A 124 10.94 -19.85 30.66
C ASP A 124 12.44 -20.17 30.85
N GLU A 125 12.97 -21.16 30.13
CA GLU A 125 14.38 -21.58 30.23
C GLU A 125 15.37 -20.44 29.91
N VAL A 126 15.13 -19.69 28.84
CA VAL A 126 16.08 -18.67 28.33
C VAL A 126 15.91 -17.32 29.03
N ALA A 127 14.69 -16.95 29.42
CA ALA A 127 14.37 -15.59 29.86
C ALA A 127 13.62 -15.52 31.19
N GLY A 128 13.29 -16.65 31.83
CA GLY A 128 12.43 -16.69 33.01
C GLY A 128 11.06 -16.07 32.75
N ALA A 129 10.55 -16.20 31.52
CA ALA A 129 9.36 -15.53 31.06
C ALA A 129 8.16 -16.48 31.09
N ASP A 130 7.39 -16.40 32.18
CA ASP A 130 6.18 -17.20 32.38
C ASP A 130 5.11 -16.90 31.33
N THR A 131 4.42 -17.95 30.87
CA THR A 131 3.27 -17.81 29.97
C THR A 131 2.01 -17.47 30.77
N VAL A 132 1.38 -16.34 30.44
CA VAL A 132 0.14 -15.85 31.07
C VAL A 132 -1.09 -16.37 30.33
N SER A 133 -1.06 -16.28 29.00
CA SER A 133 -2.16 -16.73 28.15
C SER A 133 -1.63 -17.09 26.76
N TRP A 134 -2.40 -17.85 26.01
CA TRP A 134 -2.11 -18.12 24.61
C TRP A 134 -3.40 -18.29 23.83
N GLU A 135 -3.32 -18.10 22.52
CA GLU A 135 -4.45 -18.22 21.63
C GLU A 135 -4.01 -18.77 20.27
N LEU A 136 -4.71 -19.82 19.82
CA LEU A 136 -4.61 -20.35 18.47
C LEU A 136 -5.93 -20.08 17.75
N HIS A 137 -5.93 -19.07 16.90
CA HIS A 137 -7.10 -18.76 16.09
C HIS A 137 -7.31 -19.85 15.02
N PRO A 138 -8.56 -20.28 14.79
CA PRO A 138 -8.89 -21.14 13.66
C PRO A 138 -8.62 -20.38 12.35
N ARG A 139 -8.12 -21.07 11.33
CA ARG A 139 -8.01 -20.47 9.99
C ARG A 139 -9.40 -20.29 9.38
N PRO A 140 -9.81 -19.06 9.00
CA PRO A 140 -10.89 -18.90 8.04
C PRO A 140 -10.44 -19.50 6.70
N ALA A 141 -11.35 -20.11 5.95
CA ALA A 141 -11.03 -20.54 4.60
C ALA A 141 -10.66 -19.32 3.75
N GLY A 142 -9.41 -19.24 3.26
CA GLY A 142 -8.95 -18.20 2.35
C GLY A 142 -8.46 -16.89 2.98
N ASP A 143 -8.33 -16.80 4.32
CA ASP A 143 -7.74 -15.64 4.99
C ASP A 143 -6.33 -15.95 5.50
N GLU A 144 -5.33 -15.24 4.95
CA GLU A 144 -3.90 -15.42 5.22
C GLU A 144 -3.39 -14.56 6.41
N GLY A 145 -4.27 -13.74 7.02
CA GLY A 145 -3.91 -12.80 8.08
C GLY A 145 -3.80 -13.42 9.49
N SER A 146 -4.52 -14.52 9.74
CA SER A 146 -4.68 -15.16 11.07
C SER A 146 -3.84 -16.43 11.25
N ASP A 147 -2.68 -16.50 10.58
CA ASP A 147 -1.86 -17.72 10.56
C ASP A 147 -1.07 -17.98 11.85
N SER A 148 -1.00 -17.04 12.80
CA SER A 148 -0.09 -17.12 13.95
C SER A 148 -0.77 -17.49 15.26
N VAL A 149 -0.09 -18.29 16.07
CA VAL A 149 -0.39 -18.47 17.49
C VAL A 149 0.15 -17.28 18.27
N CYS A 150 -0.64 -16.76 19.20
CA CYS A 150 -0.22 -15.71 20.13
C CYS A 150 0.12 -16.32 21.50
N VAL A 151 1.21 -15.88 22.12
CA VAL A 151 1.61 -16.26 23.49
C VAL A 151 1.95 -14.99 24.26
N ASP A 152 1.24 -14.75 25.36
CA ASP A 152 1.51 -13.65 26.28
C ASP A 152 2.45 -14.10 27.39
N LEU A 153 3.51 -13.31 27.59
CA LEU A 153 4.56 -13.58 28.56
C LEU A 153 4.59 -12.49 29.64
N ALA A 154 4.76 -12.89 30.89
CA ALA A 154 4.82 -12.04 32.08
C ALA A 154 6.18 -11.31 32.22
N VAL A 155 6.66 -10.69 31.13
CA VAL A 155 7.94 -9.99 31.07
C VAL A 155 7.76 -8.63 30.38
N PRO A 156 8.41 -7.55 30.87
CA PRO A 156 8.26 -6.24 30.25
C PRO A 156 8.96 -6.12 28.89
N HIS A 157 9.94 -6.99 28.61
CA HIS A 157 10.83 -6.89 27.47
C HIS A 157 11.51 -8.22 27.15
N LEU A 158 11.69 -8.53 25.86
CA LEU A 158 12.64 -9.52 25.37
C LEU A 158 13.60 -8.88 24.37
N SER A 159 14.89 -9.13 24.53
CA SER A 159 15.93 -8.66 23.61
C SER A 159 15.92 -9.47 22.31
N SER A 160 16.48 -8.90 21.24
CA SER A 160 16.64 -9.63 19.97
C SER A 160 17.53 -10.87 20.11
N GLU A 161 18.48 -10.86 21.05
CA GLU A 161 19.33 -12.02 21.36
C GLU A 161 18.52 -13.12 22.08
N GLN A 162 17.71 -12.75 23.07
CA GLN A 162 16.81 -13.68 23.74
C GLN A 162 15.80 -14.31 22.76
N LEU A 163 15.20 -13.50 21.88
CA LEU A 163 14.28 -14.02 20.85
C LEU A 163 14.96 -15.05 19.94
N ARG A 164 16.20 -14.79 19.53
CA ARG A 164 16.98 -15.73 18.71
C ARG A 164 17.31 -16.99 19.48
N ALA A 165 17.72 -16.87 20.74
CA ALA A 165 18.05 -18.01 21.60
C ALA A 165 16.81 -18.88 21.88
N ILE A 166 15.66 -18.27 22.15
CA ILE A 166 14.37 -18.97 22.32
C ILE A 166 14.02 -19.75 21.05
N GLU A 167 14.04 -19.10 19.88
CA GLU A 167 13.73 -19.76 18.61
C GLU A 167 14.71 -20.91 18.30
N GLU A 168 16.00 -20.69 18.53
CA GLU A 168 17.04 -21.70 18.32
C GLU A 168 16.84 -22.89 19.27
N ARG A 169 16.53 -22.64 20.53
CA ARG A 169 16.27 -23.66 21.54
C ARG A 169 15.08 -24.54 21.15
N CYS A 170 13.98 -23.94 20.70
CA CYS A 170 12.85 -24.71 20.16
C CYS A 170 13.28 -25.59 18.98
N ASN A 171 13.95 -25.01 17.99
CA ASN A 171 14.37 -25.77 16.81
C ASN A 171 15.44 -26.84 17.13
N GLU A 172 16.22 -26.68 18.19
CA GLU A 172 17.13 -27.72 18.69
C GLU A 172 16.37 -28.94 19.22
N VAL A 173 15.33 -28.74 20.04
CA VAL A 173 14.48 -29.83 20.53
C VAL A 173 13.78 -30.54 19.37
N ILE A 174 13.29 -29.78 18.40
CA ILE A 174 12.69 -30.33 17.17
C ILE A 174 13.68 -31.20 16.42
N ARG A 175 14.92 -30.73 16.21
CA ARG A 175 15.97 -31.50 15.52
C ARG A 175 16.40 -32.76 16.28
N LYS A 176 16.38 -32.73 17.62
CA LYS A 176 16.60 -33.91 18.46
C LYS A 176 15.45 -34.92 18.36
N GLY A 177 14.26 -34.48 17.97
CA GLY A 177 13.08 -35.33 17.84
C GLY A 177 12.55 -35.83 19.18
N ALA A 178 12.67 -35.03 20.24
CA ALA A 178 12.23 -35.37 21.60
C ALA A 178 10.83 -35.99 21.59
N ALA A 179 10.64 -37.07 22.36
CA ALA A 179 9.36 -37.77 22.42
C ALA A 179 8.30 -36.86 23.04
N VAL A 180 7.08 -36.94 22.51
CA VAL A 180 5.91 -36.23 23.03
C VAL A 180 4.86 -37.27 23.39
N SER A 181 4.52 -37.32 24.66
CA SER A 181 3.61 -38.32 25.20
C SER A 181 2.60 -37.69 26.16
N HIS A 182 1.55 -38.43 26.48
CA HIS A 182 0.61 -38.02 27.52
C HIS A 182 0.75 -38.93 28.74
N VAL A 183 0.61 -38.33 29.91
CA VAL A 183 0.64 -39.03 31.20
C VAL A 183 -0.66 -38.72 31.93
N ILE A 184 -1.34 -39.75 32.42
CA ILE A 184 -2.47 -39.57 33.33
C ILE A 184 -1.93 -39.39 34.73
N LEU A 185 -2.22 -38.26 35.35
CA LEU A 185 -1.87 -37.99 36.74
C LEU A 185 -2.73 -38.87 37.65
N THR A 186 -2.08 -39.73 38.41
CA THR A 186 -2.66 -40.62 39.42
C THR A 186 -2.00 -40.33 40.76
N ASP A 187 -2.61 -40.78 41.86
CA ASP A 187 -1.98 -40.61 43.19
C ASP A 187 -0.60 -41.30 43.27
N SER A 188 -0.39 -42.38 42.50
CA SER A 188 0.89 -43.10 42.46
C SER A 188 2.02 -42.37 41.76
N ASN A 189 1.75 -41.56 40.72
CA ASN A 189 2.79 -40.84 39.97
C ASN A 189 2.85 -39.33 40.28
N ARG A 190 1.87 -38.79 41.03
CA ARG A 190 1.76 -37.36 41.34
C ARG A 190 3.03 -36.79 41.96
N GLN A 191 3.62 -37.47 42.95
CA GLN A 191 4.84 -36.99 43.61
C GLN A 191 6.04 -36.95 42.66
N GLN A 192 6.15 -37.94 41.76
CA GLN A 192 7.22 -37.98 40.76
C GLN A 192 7.08 -36.80 39.80
N VAL A 193 5.88 -36.56 39.27
CA VAL A 193 5.62 -35.43 38.37
C VAL A 193 5.86 -34.09 39.09
N ALA A 194 5.41 -33.95 40.34
CA ALA A 194 5.60 -32.75 41.16
C ALA A 194 7.09 -32.42 41.40
N SER A 195 7.96 -33.45 41.42
CA SER A 195 9.40 -33.28 41.61
C SER A 195 10.18 -33.03 40.31
N SER A 196 9.51 -33.06 39.16
CA SER A 196 10.17 -32.83 37.86
C SER A 196 10.59 -31.38 37.72
N SER A 197 11.85 -31.16 37.31
CA SER A 197 12.39 -29.81 37.05
C SER A 197 11.81 -29.14 35.81
N VAL A 198 11.13 -29.91 34.95
CA VAL A 198 10.50 -29.43 33.71
C VAL A 198 8.97 -29.31 33.84
N LEU A 199 8.42 -29.53 35.04
CA LEU A 199 7.02 -29.25 35.32
C LEU A 199 6.80 -27.74 35.26
N ARG A 200 5.93 -27.29 34.35
CA ARG A 200 5.53 -25.89 34.25
C ARG A 200 4.16 -25.66 34.90
N GLY A 201 4.10 -24.72 35.83
CA GLY A 201 2.90 -24.43 36.63
C GLY A 201 2.73 -25.37 37.81
N GLU A 202 1.58 -25.27 38.48
CA GLU A 202 1.24 -26.13 39.62
C GLU A 202 0.39 -27.32 39.20
N LEU A 203 0.56 -28.46 39.89
CA LEU A 203 -0.34 -29.59 39.70
C LEU A 203 -1.74 -29.24 40.21
N PRO A 204 -2.81 -29.59 39.48
CA PRO A 204 -4.16 -29.41 39.96
C PRO A 204 -4.36 -30.10 41.34
N PRO A 205 -4.93 -29.40 42.35
CA PRO A 205 -5.16 -29.98 43.66
C PRO A 205 -6.01 -31.24 43.59
N ALA A 206 -5.58 -32.31 44.26
CA ALA A 206 -6.21 -33.62 44.20
C ALA A 206 -7.68 -33.60 44.69
N ASP A 207 -7.99 -32.70 45.63
CA ASP A 207 -9.33 -32.47 46.19
C ASP A 207 -10.27 -31.69 45.25
N LYS A 208 -9.71 -30.96 44.29
CA LYS A 208 -10.48 -30.09 43.37
C LYS A 208 -10.72 -30.71 42.00
N VAL A 209 -9.99 -31.76 41.62
CA VAL A 209 -10.20 -32.45 40.34
C VAL A 209 -10.98 -33.74 40.53
N LYS A 210 -12.16 -33.81 39.91
CA LYS A 210 -12.93 -35.06 39.77
C LYS A 210 -12.57 -35.70 38.43
N GLY A 211 -11.74 -36.75 38.46
CA GLY A 211 -11.32 -37.52 37.27
C GLY A 211 -9.82 -37.43 36.96
N PRO A 212 -9.32 -38.21 35.98
CA PRO A 212 -7.92 -38.22 35.60
C PRO A 212 -7.49 -36.88 34.98
N VAL A 213 -6.40 -36.29 35.47
CA VAL A 213 -5.76 -35.12 34.83
C VAL A 213 -4.81 -35.61 33.75
N ARG A 214 -5.01 -35.17 32.51
CA ARG A 214 -4.08 -35.45 31.41
C ARG A 214 -2.96 -34.41 31.41
N MET A 215 -1.73 -34.89 31.53
CA MET A 215 -0.51 -34.13 31.37
C MET A 215 0.08 -34.46 30.00
N ILE A 216 0.74 -33.49 29.38
CA ILE A 216 1.58 -33.67 28.20
C ILE A 216 3.02 -33.50 28.60
N GLU A 217 3.86 -34.45 28.20
CA GLU A 217 5.29 -34.45 28.42
C GLU A 217 6.01 -34.34 27.08
N ILE A 218 6.82 -33.30 26.93
CA ILE A 218 7.89 -33.20 25.94
C ILE A 218 9.17 -33.61 26.67
N GLU A 219 9.73 -34.75 26.28
CA GLU A 219 10.84 -35.42 26.97
C GLU A 219 11.97 -34.45 27.34
N GLY A 220 12.20 -34.27 28.65
CA GLY A 220 13.26 -33.44 29.19
C GLY A 220 13.12 -31.93 28.94
N VAL A 221 11.93 -31.46 28.52
CA VAL A 221 11.69 -30.05 28.17
C VAL A 221 10.48 -29.45 28.87
N ASP A 222 9.33 -30.13 28.85
CA ASP A 222 8.08 -29.58 29.40
C ASP A 222 7.19 -30.71 29.92
N ILE A 223 6.60 -30.52 31.10
CA ILE A 223 5.43 -31.28 31.55
C ILE A 223 4.34 -30.29 31.94
N ASN A 224 3.17 -30.37 31.31
CA ASN A 224 2.08 -29.43 31.55
C ASN A 224 0.70 -30.08 31.45
N ALA A 225 -0.28 -29.58 32.21
CA ALA A 225 -1.65 -30.09 32.17
C ALA A 225 -2.33 -29.61 30.88
N CYS A 226 -2.64 -30.53 29.96
CA CYS A 226 -3.25 -30.17 28.70
C CYS A 226 -4.19 -31.27 28.16
N GLY A 227 -5.40 -30.85 27.78
CA GLY A 227 -6.43 -31.69 27.16
C GLY A 227 -6.41 -31.65 25.63
N GLY A 228 -5.47 -30.94 25.01
CA GLY A 228 -5.34 -30.78 23.56
C GLY A 228 -4.77 -31.99 22.83
N THR A 229 -4.73 -31.91 21.50
CA THR A 229 -4.08 -32.92 20.65
C THR A 229 -2.65 -32.51 20.34
N HIS A 230 -1.72 -33.46 20.41
CA HIS A 230 -0.29 -33.21 20.24
C HIS A 230 0.34 -34.22 19.29
N VAL A 231 1.44 -33.82 18.64
CA VAL A 231 2.26 -34.76 17.86
C VAL A 231 2.95 -35.77 18.78
N HIS A 232 3.44 -36.89 18.25
CA HIS A 232 4.18 -37.91 19.01
C HIS A 232 5.67 -37.63 19.15
N SER A 233 6.23 -36.77 18.29
CA SER A 233 7.62 -36.34 18.37
C SER A 233 7.73 -34.88 17.99
N ALA A 234 8.61 -34.14 18.69
CA ALA A 234 8.94 -32.77 18.35
C ALA A 234 9.43 -32.62 16.89
N ALA A 235 10.01 -33.68 16.29
CA ALA A 235 10.44 -33.67 14.88
C ALA A 235 9.28 -33.41 13.91
N GLU A 236 8.06 -33.82 14.27
CA GLU A 236 6.88 -33.60 13.45
C GLU A 236 6.43 -32.14 13.41
N ILE A 237 6.90 -31.31 14.34
CA ILE A 237 6.74 -29.85 14.28
C ILE A 237 7.57 -29.26 13.14
N GLN A 238 8.64 -29.95 12.70
CA GLN A 238 9.53 -29.60 11.59
C GLN A 238 10.35 -28.31 11.79
N ALA A 239 9.70 -27.19 12.07
CA ALA A 239 10.33 -25.92 12.37
C ALA A 239 9.37 -25.01 13.16
N ILE A 240 9.93 -24.10 13.96
CA ILE A 240 9.21 -22.98 14.58
C ILE A 240 9.87 -21.67 14.16
N LYS A 241 9.03 -20.65 13.89
CA LYS A 241 9.48 -19.29 13.59
C LYS A 241 8.69 -18.25 14.38
N ILE A 242 9.39 -17.35 15.07
CA ILE A 242 8.80 -16.17 15.70
C ILE A 242 8.60 -15.10 14.62
N LYS A 243 7.35 -14.67 14.42
CA LYS A 243 6.97 -13.66 13.41
C LYS A 243 7.10 -12.24 13.91
N SER A 244 6.65 -12.00 15.14
CA SER A 244 6.67 -10.66 15.73
C SER A 244 6.63 -10.71 17.25
N LEU A 245 7.04 -9.59 17.83
CA LEU A 245 6.94 -9.28 19.24
C LEU A 245 6.19 -7.95 19.38
N GLU A 246 5.12 -7.97 20.16
CA GLU A 246 4.33 -6.79 20.51
C GLU A 246 4.46 -6.55 22.01
N ARG A 247 4.67 -5.29 22.42
CA ARG A 247 4.74 -4.92 23.84
C ARG A 247 3.38 -4.40 24.30
N THR A 248 2.89 -4.98 25.37
CA THR A 248 1.68 -4.54 26.07
C THR A 248 2.08 -4.14 27.50
N LYS A 249 1.25 -3.35 28.22
CA LYS A 249 1.60 -2.81 29.55
C LYS A 249 2.07 -3.91 30.52
N GLY A 250 3.39 -4.03 30.71
CA GLY A 250 4.02 -5.01 31.61
C GLY A 250 4.17 -6.43 31.05
N MET A 251 3.78 -6.70 29.80
CA MET A 251 3.81 -8.02 29.17
C MET A 251 4.30 -7.94 27.72
N VAL A 252 4.73 -9.08 27.19
CA VAL A 252 5.12 -9.24 25.80
C VAL A 252 4.21 -10.27 25.14
N ARG A 253 3.67 -9.94 23.97
CA ARG A 253 2.95 -10.89 23.10
C ARG A 253 3.87 -11.34 21.98
N LEU A 254 4.19 -12.63 21.97
CA LEU A 254 4.88 -13.27 20.85
C LEU A 254 3.85 -13.83 19.87
N ARG A 255 4.10 -13.62 18.57
CA ARG A 255 3.41 -14.34 17.51
C ARG A 255 4.36 -15.32 16.86
N PHE A 256 3.99 -16.59 16.78
CA PHE A 256 4.80 -17.61 16.13
C PHE A 256 3.98 -18.49 15.18
N ILE A 257 4.69 -19.23 14.33
CA ILE A 257 4.15 -20.26 13.46
C ILE A 257 5.03 -21.51 13.53
N ALA A 258 4.43 -22.68 13.35
CA ALA A 258 5.11 -23.96 13.37
C ALA A 258 4.73 -24.84 12.16
N GLY A 259 5.58 -25.82 11.83
CA GLY A 259 5.27 -26.87 10.86
C GLY A 259 4.93 -26.36 9.47
N GLY A 260 3.82 -26.88 8.91
CA GLY A 260 3.38 -26.53 7.56
C GLY A 260 3.21 -25.01 7.34
N ARG A 261 2.86 -24.25 8.40
CA ARG A 261 2.72 -22.79 8.34
C ARG A 261 4.05 -22.09 8.06
N VAL A 262 5.17 -22.61 8.57
CA VAL A 262 6.52 -22.08 8.31
C VAL A 262 6.88 -22.24 6.84
N PHE A 263 6.65 -23.42 6.26
CA PHE A 263 6.92 -23.69 4.85
C PHE A 263 6.02 -22.89 3.91
N ALA A 264 4.73 -22.74 4.26
CA ALA A 264 3.82 -21.88 3.51
C ALA A 264 4.29 -20.42 3.52
N ALA A 265 4.70 -19.90 4.69
CA ALA A 265 5.25 -18.55 4.80
C ALA A 265 6.55 -18.38 3.99
N MET A 266 7.44 -19.38 4.01
CA MET A 266 8.67 -19.37 3.21
C MET A 266 8.37 -19.40 1.70
N GLY A 267 7.41 -20.22 1.26
CA GLY A 267 6.97 -20.25 -0.13
C GLY A 267 6.43 -18.89 -0.61
N ARG A 268 5.62 -18.22 0.21
CA ARG A 268 5.16 -16.85 -0.08
C ARG A 268 6.31 -15.85 -0.13
N PHE A 269 7.26 -15.93 0.79
CA PHE A 269 8.43 -15.06 0.81
C PHE A 269 9.28 -15.22 -0.46
N LEU A 270 9.56 -16.46 -0.90
CA LEU A 270 10.32 -16.73 -2.12
C LEU A 270 9.57 -16.29 -3.39
N ALA A 271 8.24 -16.40 -3.42
CA ALA A 271 7.44 -15.88 -4.51
C ALA A 271 7.55 -14.35 -4.61
N GLN A 272 7.41 -13.65 -3.47
CA GLN A 272 7.58 -12.21 -3.38
C GLN A 272 9.00 -11.76 -3.74
N GLU A 273 10.02 -12.52 -3.32
CA GLU A 273 11.41 -12.29 -3.72
C GLU A 273 11.56 -12.38 -5.25
N GLY A 274 10.96 -13.40 -5.87
CA GLY A 274 10.95 -13.57 -7.32
C GLY A 274 10.30 -12.40 -8.05
N ASP A 275 9.19 -11.89 -7.54
CA ASP A 275 8.49 -10.73 -8.11
C ASP A 275 9.31 -9.44 -7.95
N LEU A 276 9.94 -9.23 -6.79
CA LEU A 276 10.86 -8.11 -6.57
C LEU A 276 12.10 -8.18 -7.46
N ASN A 277 12.65 -9.38 -7.66
CA ASN A 277 13.79 -9.58 -8.54
C ASN A 277 13.47 -9.21 -10.00
N LYS A 278 12.26 -9.55 -10.47
CA LYS A 278 11.77 -9.12 -11.80
C LYS A 278 11.56 -7.60 -11.86
N ALA A 279 10.94 -7.02 -10.83
CA ALA A 279 10.63 -5.59 -10.80
C ALA A 279 11.89 -4.71 -10.72
N LEU A 280 12.91 -5.13 -9.99
CA LEU A 280 14.17 -4.39 -9.82
C LEU A 280 15.25 -4.79 -10.83
N GLY A 281 15.07 -5.89 -11.57
CA GLY A 281 16.06 -6.46 -12.47
C GLY A 281 17.31 -6.99 -11.77
N CYS A 282 17.25 -7.28 -10.46
CA CYS A 282 18.39 -7.77 -9.68
C CYS A 282 17.96 -8.58 -8.43
N GLY A 283 18.87 -9.42 -7.94
CA GLY A 283 18.68 -10.23 -6.72
C GLY A 283 18.91 -9.47 -5.40
N LEU A 284 18.69 -10.15 -4.27
CA LEU A 284 18.76 -9.62 -2.89
C LEU A 284 19.96 -8.69 -2.59
N PRO A 285 21.22 -9.02 -2.97
CA PRO A 285 22.35 -8.13 -2.70
C PRO A 285 22.24 -6.77 -3.42
N GLY A 286 21.51 -6.73 -4.54
CA GLY A 286 21.35 -5.56 -5.39
C GLY A 286 20.15 -4.67 -5.03
N TRP A 287 19.19 -5.16 -4.25
CA TRP A 287 17.94 -4.44 -3.99
C TRP A 287 18.14 -3.04 -3.44
N ARG A 288 18.97 -2.91 -2.39
CA ARG A 288 19.26 -1.62 -1.76
C ARG A 288 19.80 -0.61 -2.79
N ARG A 289 20.75 -1.05 -3.61
CA ARG A 289 21.37 -0.20 -4.64
C ARG A 289 20.37 0.16 -5.74
N ALA A 290 19.56 -0.80 -6.20
CA ALA A 290 18.54 -0.56 -7.23
C ALA A 290 17.50 0.45 -6.74
N VAL A 291 16.99 0.31 -5.52
CA VAL A 291 16.04 1.24 -4.92
C VAL A 291 16.66 2.63 -4.74
N GLN A 292 17.90 2.73 -4.25
CA GLN A 292 18.60 4.00 -4.12
C GLN A 292 18.80 4.69 -5.48
N LYS A 293 19.17 3.94 -6.51
CA LYS A 293 19.28 4.45 -7.88
C LYS A 293 17.93 4.96 -8.39
N LEU A 294 16.85 4.18 -8.26
CA LEU A 294 15.50 4.59 -8.66
C LEU A 294 15.06 5.88 -7.94
N GLN A 295 15.36 6.03 -6.66
CA GLN A 295 15.05 7.25 -5.91
C GLN A 295 15.87 8.46 -6.40
N ALA A 296 17.14 8.26 -6.71
CA ALA A 296 18.02 9.30 -7.25
C ALA A 296 17.57 9.72 -8.66
N ASP A 297 17.32 8.76 -9.55
CA ASP A 297 16.84 8.98 -10.91
C ASP A 297 15.50 9.72 -10.89
N ARG A 298 14.56 9.32 -10.03
CA ARG A 298 13.28 10.03 -9.84
C ARG A 298 13.47 11.48 -9.40
N LYS A 299 14.44 11.75 -8.51
CA LYS A 299 14.75 13.12 -8.07
C LYS A 299 15.35 13.94 -9.22
N GLN A 300 16.28 13.37 -9.97
CA GLN A 300 16.91 14.03 -11.12
C GLN A 300 15.92 14.32 -12.24
N LEU A 301 15.03 13.37 -12.56
CA LEU A 301 13.97 13.55 -13.54
C LEU A 301 13.01 14.68 -13.14
N LYS A 302 12.61 14.76 -11.86
CA LYS A 302 11.79 15.87 -11.37
C LYS A 302 12.49 17.23 -11.52
N GLN A 303 13.78 17.30 -11.23
CA GLN A 303 14.56 18.54 -11.40
C GLN A 303 14.67 18.94 -12.87
N ARG A 304 14.91 17.99 -13.78
CA ARG A 304 14.94 18.23 -15.22
C ARG A 304 13.59 18.68 -15.76
N LEU A 305 12.50 18.04 -15.34
CA LEU A 305 11.14 18.44 -15.72
C LEU A 305 10.82 19.87 -15.28
N ALA A 306 11.21 20.27 -14.06
CA ALA A 306 11.04 21.65 -13.60
C ALA A 306 11.86 22.66 -14.42
N ALA A 307 13.11 22.31 -14.76
CA ALA A 307 13.96 23.14 -15.61
C ALA A 307 13.37 23.32 -17.02
N TYR A 308 12.93 22.23 -17.67
CA TYR A 308 12.29 22.30 -18.98
C TYR A 308 10.94 23.03 -18.93
N SER A 309 10.15 22.84 -17.88
CA SER A 309 8.91 23.60 -17.68
C SER A 309 9.19 25.11 -17.61
N THR A 310 10.25 25.50 -16.91
CA THR A 310 10.69 26.91 -16.83
C THR A 310 11.13 27.44 -18.19
N GLU A 311 11.92 26.68 -18.95
CA GLU A 311 12.38 27.07 -20.29
C GLU A 311 11.19 27.24 -21.26
N ILE A 312 10.26 26.28 -21.28
CA ILE A 312 9.04 26.35 -22.09
C ILE A 312 8.18 27.55 -21.67
N ALA A 313 8.07 27.85 -20.37
CA ALA A 313 7.34 29.02 -19.88
C ALA A 313 7.97 30.34 -20.37
N GLN A 314 9.30 30.43 -20.37
CA GLN A 314 10.01 31.61 -20.87
C GLN A 314 9.80 31.80 -22.37
N THR A 315 9.96 30.74 -23.18
CA THR A 315 9.73 30.81 -24.63
C THR A 315 8.28 31.13 -24.98
N TYR A 316 7.34 30.54 -24.24
CA TYR A 316 5.92 30.84 -24.39
C TYR A 316 5.61 32.30 -24.04
N ALA A 317 6.23 32.86 -22.99
CA ALA A 317 6.06 34.27 -22.66
C ALA A 317 6.53 35.20 -23.79
N LEU A 318 7.68 34.88 -24.40
CA LEU A 318 8.21 35.65 -25.53
C LEU A 318 7.28 35.61 -26.75
N SER A 319 6.61 34.49 -27.00
CA SER A 319 5.64 34.38 -28.12
C SER A 319 4.37 35.21 -27.91
N LEU A 320 4.05 35.56 -26.66
CA LEU A 320 2.91 36.42 -26.33
C LEU A 320 3.21 37.92 -26.50
N LEU A 321 4.49 38.33 -26.53
CA LEU A 321 4.88 39.74 -26.59
C LEU A 321 4.38 40.47 -27.85
N PRO A 322 4.48 39.91 -29.08
CA PRO A 322 3.95 40.59 -30.26
C PRO A 322 2.44 40.85 -30.17
N GLN A 323 1.68 39.89 -29.64
CA GLN A 323 0.23 40.05 -29.45
C GLN A 323 -0.09 41.13 -28.43
N LEU A 324 0.71 41.24 -27.36
CA LEU A 324 0.55 42.25 -26.32
C LEU A 324 0.77 43.68 -26.83
N LEU A 325 1.77 43.85 -27.70
CA LEU A 325 2.06 45.14 -28.34
C LEU A 325 0.90 45.58 -29.24
N LEU A 326 0.25 44.64 -29.93
CA LEU A 326 -0.91 44.91 -30.79
C LEU A 326 -2.20 45.14 -29.99
N SER A 327 -2.32 44.57 -28.78
CA SER A 327 -3.57 44.58 -27.99
C SER A 327 -3.73 45.79 -27.07
N ASN A 328 -2.98 46.87 -27.31
CA ASN A 328 -2.98 48.09 -26.50
C ASN A 328 -2.72 47.84 -25.00
N GLY A 329 -1.79 46.94 -24.67
CA GLY A 329 -1.23 46.79 -23.32
C GLY A 329 -1.94 45.80 -22.39
N TRP A 330 -2.83 44.94 -22.88
CA TRP A 330 -3.32 43.80 -22.10
C TRP A 330 -3.59 42.54 -22.93
N LEU A 331 -3.40 41.35 -22.38
CA LEU A 331 -3.64 40.08 -23.08
C LEU A 331 -4.28 39.01 -22.18
N HIS A 332 -4.99 38.07 -22.80
CA HIS A 332 -5.39 36.81 -22.17
C HIS A 332 -4.79 35.62 -22.90
N ALA A 333 -4.25 34.65 -22.15
CA ALA A 333 -3.77 33.39 -22.70
C ALA A 333 -4.22 32.20 -21.84
N HIS A 334 -4.69 31.14 -22.51
CA HIS A 334 -5.04 29.86 -21.89
C HIS A 334 -4.08 28.76 -22.34
N ARG A 335 -3.71 27.86 -21.43
CA ARG A 335 -2.86 26.71 -21.74
C ARG A 335 -3.29 25.46 -20.94
N GLU A 336 -3.35 24.30 -21.61
CA GLU A 336 -3.93 23.05 -21.07
C GLU A 336 -2.94 22.13 -20.32
N ASP A 337 -1.67 22.51 -20.31
CA ASP A 337 -0.54 21.87 -19.62
C ASP A 337 0.20 22.84 -18.68
N ALA A 338 -0.48 23.89 -18.20
CA ALA A 338 0.11 24.93 -17.37
C ALA A 338 -0.35 24.86 -15.91
N ASP A 339 0.62 24.76 -15.00
CA ASP A 339 0.42 24.89 -13.57
C ASP A 339 0.70 26.32 -13.06
N ALA A 340 0.56 26.54 -11.75
CA ALA A 340 0.77 27.85 -11.17
C ALA A 340 2.22 28.35 -11.31
N GLU A 341 3.21 27.47 -11.28
CA GLU A 341 4.63 27.83 -11.42
C GLU A 341 4.92 28.28 -12.86
N PHE A 342 4.37 27.56 -13.83
CA PHE A 342 4.40 27.94 -15.24
C PHE A 342 3.80 29.33 -15.46
N LEU A 343 2.58 29.59 -14.97
CA LEU A 343 1.93 30.90 -15.14
C LEU A 343 2.75 32.03 -14.51
N ASN A 344 3.32 31.81 -13.33
CA ASN A 344 4.15 32.81 -12.65
C ASN A 344 5.43 33.13 -13.45
N THR A 345 6.10 32.12 -14.02
CA THR A 345 7.26 32.33 -14.89
C THR A 345 6.88 33.13 -16.12
N VAL A 346 5.75 32.81 -16.77
CA VAL A 346 5.26 33.57 -17.93
C VAL A 346 5.01 35.03 -17.57
N ALA A 347 4.27 35.26 -16.48
CA ALA A 347 3.95 36.61 -16.03
C ALA A 347 5.21 37.44 -15.71
N ALA A 348 6.21 36.84 -15.05
CA ALA A 348 7.46 37.52 -14.74
C ALA A 348 8.24 37.96 -15.99
N VAL A 349 8.29 37.12 -17.02
CA VAL A 349 8.94 37.46 -18.29
C VAL A 349 8.19 38.57 -19.03
N VAL A 350 6.85 38.49 -19.08
CA VAL A 350 6.03 39.52 -19.74
C VAL A 350 6.16 40.87 -19.03
N GLU A 351 6.09 40.90 -17.70
CA GLU A 351 6.26 42.14 -16.92
C GLU A 351 7.65 42.75 -17.12
N SER A 352 8.70 41.92 -17.19
CA SER A 352 10.06 42.40 -17.45
C SER A 352 10.23 42.97 -18.86
N ALA A 353 9.56 42.41 -19.87
CA ALA A 353 9.69 42.84 -21.26
C ALA A 353 8.77 44.01 -21.62
N SER A 354 7.59 44.09 -21.00
CA SER A 354 6.61 45.15 -21.21
C SER A 354 6.01 45.62 -19.87
N PRO A 355 6.78 46.42 -19.09
CA PRO A 355 6.32 46.92 -17.80
C PRO A 355 5.00 47.70 -17.92
N GLY A 356 4.11 47.47 -16.96
CA GLY A 356 2.82 48.17 -16.91
C GLY A 356 1.72 47.58 -17.81
N SER A 357 2.00 46.48 -18.50
CA SER A 357 1.00 45.69 -19.20
C SER A 357 0.14 44.87 -18.23
N LEU A 358 -1.08 44.51 -18.63
CA LEU A 358 -1.96 43.65 -17.84
C LEU A 358 -2.13 42.29 -18.52
N THR A 359 -1.71 41.22 -17.88
CA THR A 359 -1.71 39.87 -18.45
C THR A 359 -2.56 38.94 -17.61
N PHE A 360 -3.59 38.34 -18.24
CA PHE A 360 -4.46 37.35 -17.60
C PHE A 360 -4.18 35.96 -18.16
N LEU A 361 -3.58 35.11 -17.34
CA LEU A 361 -3.20 33.76 -17.72
C LEU A 361 -4.09 32.73 -17.03
N THR A 362 -4.48 31.71 -17.78
CA THR A 362 -5.23 30.58 -17.25
C THR A 362 -4.54 29.28 -17.64
N GLY A 363 -4.43 28.38 -16.67
CA GLY A 363 -3.81 27.08 -16.81
C GLY A 363 -4.77 25.98 -16.41
N SER A 364 -4.86 24.93 -17.21
CA SER A 364 -5.29 23.63 -16.72
C SER A 364 -4.08 22.71 -16.75
N CYS A 365 -3.92 21.84 -15.78
CA CYS A 365 -2.92 20.77 -15.82
C CYS A 365 -3.69 19.45 -15.78
N THR A 366 -3.93 18.87 -16.95
CA THR A 366 -4.39 17.48 -17.04
C THR A 366 -3.18 16.57 -17.06
N MET A 367 -2.91 15.86 -15.97
CA MET A 367 -1.91 14.78 -15.99
C MET A 367 -2.43 13.65 -16.90
N PRO A 368 -1.76 13.30 -18.01
CA PRO A 368 -2.12 12.12 -18.78
C PRO A 368 -1.83 10.89 -17.91
N GLY A 369 -2.87 10.13 -17.53
CA GLY A 369 -2.71 8.86 -16.79
C GLY A 369 -3.70 8.57 -15.66
N SER A 370 -4.55 9.52 -15.24
CA SER A 370 -5.49 9.28 -14.11
C SER A 370 -6.75 8.46 -14.46
N ARG A 371 -6.85 7.84 -15.65
CA ARG A 371 -8.01 6.99 -15.98
C ARG A 371 -8.03 5.65 -15.22
N GLN A 372 -6.94 5.25 -14.57
CA GLN A 372 -6.85 4.01 -13.78
C GLN A 372 -6.27 4.23 -12.38
N ALA A 373 -6.86 5.12 -11.60
CA ALA A 373 -6.84 5.01 -10.15
C ALA A 373 -8.06 5.74 -9.60
N LYS A 374 -8.81 5.12 -8.69
CA LYS A 374 -9.80 5.77 -7.81
C LYS A 374 -9.10 6.73 -6.82
N LEU A 375 -8.27 7.64 -7.31
CA LEU A 375 -7.85 8.84 -6.59
C LEU A 375 -8.69 9.99 -7.16
N PRO A 376 -9.31 10.84 -6.33
CA PRO A 376 -10.20 11.89 -6.82
C PRO A 376 -9.43 12.79 -7.79
N ASP A 377 -9.95 12.91 -9.02
CA ASP A 377 -9.51 13.83 -10.07
C ASP A 377 -9.43 15.26 -9.54
N LYS A 378 -8.30 15.62 -8.94
CA LYS A 378 -7.93 17.00 -8.66
C LYS A 378 -7.27 17.56 -9.92
N LEU A 379 -8.08 17.93 -10.92
CA LEU A 379 -7.59 18.84 -11.95
C LEU A 379 -7.25 20.16 -11.27
N ASP A 380 -5.97 20.49 -11.20
CA ASP A 380 -5.52 21.80 -10.75
C ASP A 380 -5.70 22.78 -11.93
N LYS A 381 -6.90 23.38 -12.01
CA LYS A 381 -7.17 24.55 -12.87
C LYS A 381 -6.83 25.82 -12.09
N VAL A 382 -5.97 26.65 -12.67
CA VAL A 382 -5.38 27.82 -12.01
C VAL A 382 -5.48 29.06 -12.89
N PHE A 383 -5.57 30.23 -12.27
CA PHE A 383 -5.51 31.50 -12.98
C PHE A 383 -4.55 32.47 -12.29
N LEU A 384 -4.00 33.37 -13.08
CA LEU A 384 -3.10 34.44 -12.66
C LEU A 384 -3.41 35.71 -13.45
N LEU A 385 -3.68 36.79 -12.74
CA LEU A 385 -3.73 38.14 -13.30
C LEU A 385 -2.49 38.90 -12.83
N SER A 386 -1.67 39.41 -13.75
CA SER A 386 -0.43 40.14 -13.44
C SER A 386 -0.36 41.48 -14.16
N GLY A 387 0.28 42.48 -13.53
CA GLY A 387 0.44 43.83 -14.05
C GLY A 387 0.53 44.88 -12.92
N PRO A 388 0.25 46.18 -13.20
CA PRO A 388 0.30 47.26 -12.21
C PRO A 388 -0.49 46.95 -10.93
N GLN A 389 0.11 47.26 -9.78
CA GLN A 389 -0.44 46.87 -8.47
C GLN A 389 -1.83 47.45 -8.20
N ASP A 390 -2.05 48.69 -8.60
CA ASP A 390 -3.34 49.39 -8.52
C ASP A 390 -4.42 48.67 -9.34
N LYS A 391 -4.11 48.34 -10.59
CA LYS A 391 -5.04 47.64 -11.50
C LYS A 391 -5.32 46.21 -11.06
N VAL A 392 -4.29 45.48 -10.62
CA VAL A 392 -4.44 44.10 -10.15
C VAL A 392 -5.24 44.04 -8.85
N ALA A 393 -5.04 45.00 -7.93
CA ALA A 393 -5.82 45.09 -6.69
C ALA A 393 -7.30 45.39 -6.96
N GLU A 394 -7.61 46.21 -7.95
CA GLU A 394 -8.98 46.52 -8.33
C GLU A 394 -9.67 45.38 -9.10
N LEU A 395 -8.98 44.82 -10.10
CA LEU A 395 -9.55 43.86 -11.05
C LEU A 395 -9.48 42.42 -10.58
N GLY A 396 -8.46 42.04 -9.80
CA GLY A 396 -8.25 40.67 -9.33
C GLY A 396 -9.46 40.07 -8.58
N PRO A 397 -10.03 40.76 -7.57
CA PRO A 397 -11.23 40.30 -6.88
C PRO A 397 -12.46 40.21 -7.79
N LYS A 398 -12.62 41.14 -8.74
CA LYS A 398 -13.73 41.15 -9.70
C LYS A 398 -13.65 39.94 -10.65
N VAL A 399 -12.45 39.63 -11.15
CA VAL A 399 -12.17 38.45 -11.99
C VAL A 399 -12.42 37.15 -11.22
N ALA A 400 -11.94 37.06 -9.98
CA ALA A 400 -12.16 35.89 -9.14
C ALA A 400 -13.65 35.64 -8.89
N ALA A 401 -14.41 36.69 -8.58
CA ALA A 401 -15.86 36.61 -8.39
C ALA A 401 -16.58 36.14 -9.67
N ALA A 402 -16.18 36.65 -10.84
CA ALA A 402 -16.71 36.22 -12.13
C ALA A 402 -16.41 34.75 -12.44
N LEU A 403 -15.21 34.27 -12.07
CA LEU A 403 -14.84 32.84 -12.14
C LEU A 403 -15.51 31.98 -11.06
N GLY A 404 -16.26 32.58 -10.13
CA GLY A 404 -16.91 31.89 -9.02
C GLY A 404 -15.94 31.35 -7.97
N THR A 405 -14.76 31.95 -7.84
CA THR A 405 -13.70 31.51 -6.93
C THR A 405 -13.13 32.66 -6.10
N ARG A 406 -12.22 32.32 -5.18
CA ARG A 406 -11.42 33.28 -4.41
C ARG A 406 -9.96 33.15 -4.83
N GLY A 407 -9.19 34.21 -4.66
CA GLY A 407 -7.76 34.24 -4.92
C GLY A 407 -7.00 35.03 -3.86
N GLY A 408 -5.68 34.89 -3.89
CA GLY A 408 -4.76 35.65 -3.07
C GLY A 408 -4.11 36.76 -3.89
N ILE A 409 -3.97 37.93 -3.28
CA ILE A 409 -3.20 39.05 -3.85
C ILE A 409 -1.73 38.94 -3.45
N ARG A 410 -0.86 39.26 -4.40
CA ARG A 410 0.59 39.42 -4.24
C ARG A 410 0.99 40.73 -4.92
N PRO A 411 2.14 41.33 -4.58
CA PRO A 411 2.62 42.52 -5.29
C PRO A 411 2.71 42.25 -6.80
N GLY A 412 1.90 42.96 -7.60
CA GLY A 412 1.85 42.83 -9.06
C GLY A 412 1.16 41.58 -9.61
N ALA A 413 0.48 40.79 -8.76
CA ALA A 413 -0.17 39.55 -9.17
C ALA A 413 -1.39 39.17 -8.31
N PHE A 414 -2.42 38.58 -8.92
CA PHE A 414 -3.58 38.00 -8.24
C PHE A 414 -3.82 36.60 -8.79
N GLN A 415 -3.82 35.58 -7.93
CA GLN A 415 -3.88 34.18 -8.36
C GLN A 415 -4.87 33.34 -7.54
N GLY A 416 -5.42 32.30 -8.15
CA GLY A 416 -6.31 31.37 -7.47
C GLY A 416 -6.54 30.06 -8.25
N LYS A 417 -7.28 29.14 -7.60
CA LYS A 417 -7.71 27.88 -8.22
C LYS A 417 -9.18 27.99 -8.64
N VAL A 418 -9.55 27.35 -9.74
CA VAL A 418 -10.93 27.35 -10.26
C VAL A 418 -11.44 25.90 -10.35
N GLY A 419 -12.72 25.65 -10.07
CA GLY A 419 -13.31 24.33 -10.31
C GLY A 419 -13.53 24.04 -11.80
N SER A 420 -13.96 25.07 -12.55
CA SER A 420 -14.19 24.98 -14.00
C SER A 420 -14.00 26.32 -14.70
N PHE A 421 -13.57 26.31 -15.96
CA PHE A 421 -13.44 27.50 -16.80
C PHE A 421 -14.73 27.83 -17.58
N ASP A 422 -15.88 27.24 -17.25
CA ASP A 422 -17.18 27.54 -17.90
C ASP A 422 -17.55 29.02 -17.83
N ARG A 423 -17.10 29.71 -16.78
CA ARG A 423 -17.32 31.16 -16.57
C ARG A 423 -16.16 32.04 -17.05
N LEU A 424 -15.16 31.47 -17.72
CA LEU A 424 -14.03 32.23 -18.27
C LEU A 424 -14.49 33.38 -19.21
N PRO A 425 -15.48 33.19 -20.10
CA PRO A 425 -15.98 34.29 -20.93
C PRO A 425 -16.56 35.46 -20.11
N GLN A 426 -17.19 35.17 -18.96
CA GLN A 426 -17.73 36.20 -18.07
C GLN A 426 -16.60 37.01 -17.41
N ALA A 427 -15.54 36.33 -16.97
CA ALA A 427 -14.36 36.97 -16.42
C ALA A 427 -13.62 37.84 -17.44
N LEU A 428 -13.48 37.37 -18.69
CA LEU A 428 -12.91 38.16 -19.78
C LEU A 428 -13.75 39.39 -20.11
N LYS A 429 -15.08 39.28 -20.07
CA LYS A 429 -15.97 40.44 -20.27
C LYS A 429 -15.77 41.50 -19.19
N VAL A 430 -15.69 41.09 -17.92
CA VAL A 430 -15.43 42.01 -16.79
C VAL A 430 -14.11 42.77 -16.99
N LEU A 431 -13.06 42.09 -17.45
CA LEU A 431 -11.77 42.71 -17.75
C LEU A 431 -11.88 43.72 -18.91
N HIS A 432 -12.49 43.34 -20.03
CA HIS A 432 -12.67 44.22 -21.18
C HIS A 432 -13.47 45.48 -20.82
N ASP A 433 -14.61 45.32 -20.16
CA ASP A 433 -15.50 46.43 -19.79
C ASP A 433 -14.80 47.41 -18.84
N SER A 434 -14.06 46.90 -17.85
CA SER A 434 -13.33 47.74 -16.89
C SER A 434 -12.20 48.52 -17.56
N LEU A 435 -11.43 47.87 -18.44
CA LEU A 435 -10.32 48.52 -19.16
C LEU A 435 -10.81 49.55 -20.19
N ALA A 436 -11.99 49.34 -20.79
CA ALA A 436 -12.62 50.29 -21.70
C ALA A 436 -13.14 51.54 -20.98
N GLN A 437 -13.64 51.41 -19.75
CA GLN A 437 -14.12 52.54 -18.94
C GLN A 437 -12.98 53.45 -18.49
N SER A 438 -11.83 52.89 -18.09
CA SER A 438 -10.64 53.66 -17.70
C SER A 438 -10.05 54.51 -18.83
N ARG A 439 -10.28 54.16 -20.11
CA ARG A 439 -9.89 55.00 -21.26
C ARG A 439 -10.79 56.23 -21.43
N ARG A 440 -12.10 56.06 -21.26
CA ARG A 440 -13.06 57.16 -21.42
C ARG A 440 -12.91 58.25 -20.34
N SER A 441 -12.35 57.93 -19.18
CA SER A 441 -12.08 58.92 -18.13
C SER A 441 -10.80 59.75 -18.35
N LEU A 442 -9.85 59.28 -19.18
CA LEU A 442 -8.61 60.01 -19.49
C LEU A 442 -8.79 61.06 -20.60
N ASP A 443 -9.75 60.85 -21.52
CA ASP A 443 -10.06 61.81 -22.60
C ASP A 443 -10.96 63.00 -22.15
N HIS A 444 -11.26 63.10 -20.84
CA HIS A 444 -12.10 64.16 -20.26
C HIS A 444 -11.35 64.96 -19.18
N VAL A 445 -10.29 65.68 -19.60
CA VAL A 445 -9.68 66.74 -18.79
C VAL A 445 -9.90 68.09 -19.52
N PRO A 446 -10.54 69.10 -18.89
CA PRO A 446 -10.74 70.40 -19.53
C PRO A 446 -9.40 71.16 -19.60
N ARG A 447 -9.12 71.74 -20.77
CA ARG A 447 -7.99 72.67 -20.96
C ARG A 447 -8.26 73.97 -20.20
N SER A 448 -7.49 74.24 -19.15
CA SER A 448 -7.31 75.59 -18.62
C SER A 448 -6.00 75.77 -17.87
N GLY A 449 -5.13 76.65 -18.39
CA GLY A 449 -4.37 77.64 -17.60
C GLY A 449 -2.97 77.28 -17.08
N GLY A 450 -1.96 77.92 -17.68
CA GLY A 450 -0.92 78.65 -16.91
C GLY A 450 0.43 77.97 -16.60
N LEU A 451 1.49 78.53 -17.21
CA LEU A 451 2.92 78.60 -16.82
C LEU A 451 3.25 78.21 -15.35
N VAL A 452 4.35 77.53 -15.02
CA VAL A 452 5.76 78.02 -15.03
C VAL A 452 6.70 76.80 -14.91
N GLY A 453 7.83 76.83 -15.63
CA GLY A 453 8.79 75.73 -15.67
C GLY A 453 9.74 75.63 -14.48
N THR A 454 10.47 74.52 -14.42
CA THR A 454 11.86 74.38 -13.94
C THR A 454 12.37 72.98 -14.31
N GLN A 455 13.51 72.90 -15.00
CA GLN A 455 14.35 71.71 -15.02
C GLN A 455 15.09 71.59 -13.68
N PRO A 456 15.55 70.39 -13.29
CA PRO A 456 17.00 70.21 -13.34
C PRO A 456 17.50 68.84 -13.81
N MET A 457 18.75 68.91 -14.25
CA MET A 457 19.72 67.89 -14.63
C MET A 457 20.06 66.89 -13.52
N ILE A 458 20.26 65.61 -13.91
CA ILE A 458 21.15 64.63 -13.26
C ILE A 458 21.62 63.73 -14.43
N GLY A 459 22.90 63.50 -14.75
CA GLY A 459 24.09 63.39 -13.91
C GLY A 459 24.68 61.99 -14.14
N SER A 460 25.51 61.86 -15.16
CA SER A 460 26.18 60.61 -15.58
C SER A 460 27.23 60.18 -14.57
N GLN A 461 27.31 58.89 -14.24
CA GLN A 461 28.54 58.26 -13.74
C GLN A 461 28.55 56.75 -14.00
N GLU A 462 29.55 56.32 -14.78
CA GLU A 462 29.97 54.94 -14.97
C GLU A 462 30.78 54.44 -13.76
N LEU A 463 30.80 53.11 -13.53
CA LEU A 463 31.94 52.42 -12.94
C LEU A 463 31.97 50.93 -13.35
N PHE A 464 33.11 50.57 -13.94
CA PHE A 464 33.71 49.26 -14.28
C PHE A 464 33.49 48.17 -13.21
N GLY A 465 33.56 46.86 -13.45
CA GLY A 465 34.08 46.04 -14.55
C GLY A 465 34.56 44.70 -13.96
N ALA A 466 34.29 43.57 -14.61
CA ALA A 466 35.00 42.29 -14.38
C ALA A 466 34.72 41.30 -15.53
N GLN A 467 35.77 40.86 -16.22
CA GLN A 467 35.75 39.76 -17.19
C GLN A 467 35.84 38.39 -16.48
N PRO A 468 35.35 37.31 -17.10
CA PRO A 468 35.85 35.97 -16.86
C PRO A 468 36.52 35.32 -18.09
N MET A 469 37.59 34.55 -17.83
CA MET A 469 38.29 33.63 -18.74
C MET A 469 37.57 32.27 -18.84
N PRO A 470 37.82 31.45 -19.89
CA PRO A 470 36.91 30.42 -20.37
C PRO A 470 37.13 29.02 -19.75
N MET A 471 36.05 28.25 -19.64
CA MET A 471 36.07 26.80 -19.36
C MET A 471 35.69 26.03 -20.63
N LEU A 472 36.54 25.07 -21.02
CA LEU A 472 36.34 24.18 -22.17
C LEU A 472 35.16 23.20 -21.93
N LEU A 473 34.26 23.12 -22.92
CA LEU A 473 33.26 22.06 -23.10
C LEU A 473 33.82 20.96 -24.02
N PRO A 474 33.50 19.67 -23.81
CA PRO A 474 33.61 18.66 -24.85
C PRO A 474 32.35 18.64 -25.74
N ALA A 475 32.60 18.43 -27.04
CA ALA A 475 31.70 18.27 -28.18
C ALA A 475 30.53 17.26 -27.94
N SER A 476 29.38 17.26 -28.62
CA SER A 476 28.75 18.06 -29.69
C SER A 476 27.38 17.44 -29.98
N LEU A 477 26.31 18.24 -30.07
CA LEU A 477 25.09 17.94 -30.83
C LEU A 477 24.81 19.17 -31.73
N PRO A 478 24.28 19.00 -32.95
CA PRO A 478 24.32 20.04 -33.97
C PRO A 478 23.35 21.17 -33.61
N VAL A 479 23.89 22.27 -33.13
CA VAL A 479 23.18 23.56 -33.08
C VAL A 479 23.18 24.11 -34.51
N PRO A 480 22.04 24.57 -35.06
CA PRO A 480 22.05 25.31 -36.32
C PRO A 480 22.95 26.54 -36.14
N THR A 481 24.08 26.53 -36.84
CA THR A 481 25.03 27.64 -36.85
C THR A 481 24.42 28.75 -37.69
N THR A 482 24.35 29.94 -37.09
CA THR A 482 23.95 31.24 -37.67
C THR A 482 22.44 31.49 -37.85
N LEU A 483 21.81 32.04 -36.81
CA LEU A 483 20.72 33.00 -37.02
C LEU A 483 21.35 34.32 -37.52
N PRO A 484 20.89 34.90 -38.64
CA PRO A 484 21.40 36.20 -39.09
C PRO A 484 21.01 37.29 -38.07
N PRO A 485 21.86 38.31 -37.86
CA PRO A 485 21.59 39.35 -36.88
C PRO A 485 20.36 40.17 -37.28
N ILE A 486 19.49 40.45 -36.31
CA ILE A 486 18.40 41.41 -36.44
C ILE A 486 19.03 42.78 -36.68
N LEU A 487 18.78 43.37 -37.85
CA LEU A 487 19.32 44.68 -38.23
C LEU A 487 18.79 45.78 -37.28
N PRO A 488 19.65 46.73 -36.85
CA PRO A 488 19.23 47.83 -35.99
C PRO A 488 18.30 48.82 -36.74
N PRO A 489 17.38 49.49 -36.05
CA PRO A 489 16.39 50.37 -36.69
C PRO A 489 17.04 51.66 -37.22
N VAL A 490 16.73 52.01 -38.47
CA VAL A 490 17.10 53.30 -39.09
C VAL A 490 15.97 54.33 -38.83
N PRO A 491 16.26 55.57 -38.39
CA PRO A 491 15.21 56.53 -38.08
C PRO A 491 14.59 57.13 -39.35
N GLY A 492 13.26 57.03 -39.47
CA GLY A 492 12.44 57.71 -40.48
C GLY A 492 11.71 56.76 -41.44
N CYS A 493 10.37 56.82 -41.47
CA CYS A 493 9.36 56.20 -42.35
C CYS A 493 9.49 54.71 -42.77
N ALA A 494 10.59 54.02 -42.48
CA ALA A 494 10.89 52.62 -42.79
C ALA A 494 10.92 51.71 -41.55
N ALA A 495 10.80 52.27 -40.34
CA ALA A 495 10.84 51.50 -39.08
C ALA A 495 9.64 50.55 -38.91
N GLU A 496 8.47 50.92 -39.43
CA GLU A 496 7.24 50.12 -39.36
C GLU A 496 7.32 48.88 -40.28
N ALA A 497 7.90 49.04 -41.48
CA ALA A 497 8.15 47.93 -42.41
C ALA A 497 9.21 46.95 -41.87
N GLN A 498 10.25 47.46 -41.21
CA GLN A 498 11.28 46.61 -40.58
C GLN A 498 10.72 45.85 -39.36
N LEU A 499 9.83 46.48 -38.58
CA LEU A 499 9.18 45.82 -37.45
C LEU A 499 8.23 44.71 -37.93
N LEU A 500 7.45 44.96 -38.98
CA LEU A 500 6.59 43.95 -39.62
C LEU A 500 7.40 42.76 -40.17
N ALA A 501 8.52 43.02 -40.83
CA ALA A 501 9.41 41.96 -41.32
C ALA A 501 10.01 41.11 -40.18
N ASN A 502 10.36 41.74 -39.05
CA ASN A 502 10.86 41.03 -37.88
C ASN A 502 9.75 40.20 -37.18
N VAL A 503 8.51 40.68 -37.19
CA VAL A 503 7.34 39.93 -36.66
C VAL A 503 7.04 38.72 -37.54
N GLU A 504 7.04 38.86 -38.87
CA GLU A 504 6.84 37.74 -39.81
C GLU A 504 7.93 36.66 -39.64
N LEU A 505 9.19 37.07 -39.45
CA LEU A 505 10.29 36.16 -39.22
C LEU A 505 10.17 35.43 -37.86
N ALA A 506 9.74 36.13 -36.82
CA ALA A 506 9.49 35.52 -35.51
C ALA A 506 8.34 34.51 -35.54
N GLU A 507 7.25 34.83 -36.26
CA GLU A 507 6.14 33.90 -36.48
C GLU A 507 6.57 32.65 -37.26
N GLN A 508 7.45 32.81 -38.26
CA GLN A 508 7.98 31.69 -39.02
C GLN A 508 8.81 30.76 -38.13
N HIS A 509 9.71 31.29 -37.29
CA HIS A 509 10.48 30.48 -36.35
C HIS A 509 9.58 29.78 -35.32
N LEU A 510 8.50 30.43 -34.87
CA LEU A 510 7.53 29.80 -33.96
C LEU A 510 6.79 28.62 -34.62
N ARG A 511 6.44 28.76 -35.91
CA ARG A 511 5.84 27.68 -36.69
C ARG A 511 6.80 26.50 -36.84
N GLU A 512 8.06 26.75 -37.17
CA GLU A 512 9.10 25.73 -37.30
C GLU A 512 9.38 25.01 -35.96
N PHE A 513 9.44 25.77 -34.86
CA PHE A 513 9.60 25.21 -33.52
C PHE A 513 8.40 24.32 -33.11
N ASN A 514 7.17 24.76 -33.39
CA ASN A 514 5.97 23.97 -33.10
C ASN A 514 5.92 22.67 -33.91
N ILE A 515 6.35 22.69 -35.18
CA ILE A 515 6.47 21.48 -36.00
C ILE A 515 7.50 20.52 -35.39
N MET A 516 8.70 21.00 -35.05
CA MET A 516 9.71 20.17 -34.39
C MET A 516 9.23 19.61 -33.04
N PHE A 517 8.50 20.40 -32.26
CA PHE A 517 7.95 19.96 -30.98
C PHE A 517 6.88 18.87 -31.15
N GLU A 518 5.96 19.04 -32.10
CA GLU A 518 4.96 18.03 -32.47
C GLU A 518 5.63 16.74 -32.96
N GLU A 519 6.67 16.82 -33.78
CA GLU A 519 7.43 15.66 -34.26
C GLU A 519 8.13 14.91 -33.12
N GLN A 520 8.78 15.62 -32.19
CA GLN A 520 9.40 14.99 -31.02
C GLN A 520 8.36 14.40 -30.06
N ARG A 521 7.23 15.08 -29.84
CA ARG A 521 6.11 14.56 -29.05
C ARG A 521 5.56 13.28 -29.65
N ASN A 522 5.33 13.25 -30.96
CA ASN A 522 4.81 12.08 -31.66
C ASN A 522 5.82 10.93 -31.65
N LYS A 523 7.12 11.22 -31.71
CA LYS A 523 8.17 10.22 -31.57
C LYS A 523 8.22 9.59 -30.17
N LEU A 524 8.12 10.40 -29.12
CA LEU A 524 8.06 9.92 -27.74
C LEU A 524 6.80 9.10 -27.46
N LEU A 525 5.64 9.54 -27.96
CA LEU A 525 4.39 8.78 -27.86
C LEU A 525 4.47 7.44 -28.61
N PHE A 526 5.12 7.42 -29.79
CA PHE A 526 5.34 6.18 -30.52
C PHE A 526 6.29 5.23 -29.78
N GLU A 527 7.37 5.74 -29.18
CA GLU A 527 8.29 4.93 -28.36
C GLU A 527 7.59 4.37 -27.11
N GLU A 528 6.70 5.14 -26.49
CA GLU A 528 5.88 4.72 -25.33
C GLU A 528 4.82 3.67 -25.71
N ASP A 529 4.11 3.85 -26.83
CA ASP A 529 3.17 2.86 -27.37
C ASP A 529 3.86 1.57 -27.80
N THR A 530 5.09 1.67 -28.34
CA THR A 530 5.89 0.49 -28.71
C THR A 530 6.34 -0.27 -27.45
N ALA A 531 6.79 0.44 -26.42
CA ALA A 531 7.15 -0.14 -25.14
C ALA A 531 5.95 -0.79 -24.43
N LEU A 532 4.76 -0.17 -24.52
CA LEU A 532 3.52 -0.71 -23.98
C LEU A 532 3.05 -1.94 -24.76
N ALA A 533 3.16 -1.92 -26.09
CA ALA A 533 2.84 -3.05 -26.95
C ALA A 533 3.80 -4.23 -26.72
N ASP A 534 5.09 -3.99 -26.53
CA ASP A 534 6.08 -5.03 -26.20
C ASP A 534 5.88 -5.59 -24.78
N TYR A 535 5.49 -4.74 -23.83
CA TYR A 535 5.08 -5.18 -22.49
C TYR A 535 3.83 -6.07 -22.53
N GLN A 536 2.82 -5.70 -23.32
CA GLN A 536 1.59 -6.49 -23.50
C GLN A 536 1.85 -7.80 -24.27
N ARG A 537 2.74 -7.79 -25.27
CA ARG A 537 3.14 -9.01 -26.01
C ARG A 537 3.87 -10.01 -25.09
N ASN A 538 4.70 -9.53 -24.16
CA ASN A 538 5.41 -10.36 -23.19
C ASN A 538 4.51 -10.92 -22.08
N ILE A 539 3.36 -10.29 -21.79
CA ILE A 539 2.35 -10.84 -20.87
C ILE A 539 1.49 -11.90 -21.58
N GLY A 540 1.24 -11.75 -22.88
CA GLY A 540 0.46 -12.70 -23.69
C GLY A 540 1.16 -14.02 -24.03
N SER A 541 2.46 -14.16 -23.76
CA SER A 541 3.27 -15.34 -24.10
C SER A 541 3.60 -16.26 -22.92
N LEU A 542 2.83 -16.23 -21.84
CA LEU A 542 2.89 -17.30 -20.83
C LEU A 542 2.24 -18.57 -21.42
N PRO A 543 2.95 -19.72 -21.50
CA PRO A 543 2.38 -20.93 -22.05
C PRO A 543 1.27 -21.45 -21.13
N THR A 544 0.03 -21.41 -21.62
CA THR A 544 -1.08 -22.19 -21.05
C THR A 544 -0.78 -23.67 -21.30
N ARG A 545 -0.39 -24.38 -20.24
CA ARG A 545 -0.16 -25.83 -20.28
C ARG A 545 -1.54 -26.52 -20.39
N PRO A 546 -1.82 -27.32 -21.43
CA PRO A 546 -3.08 -28.04 -21.51
C PRO A 546 -3.09 -29.19 -20.48
N VAL A 547 -4.19 -29.27 -19.73
CA VAL A 547 -4.50 -30.40 -18.85
C VAL A 547 -4.90 -31.59 -19.74
N GLY A 548 -4.00 -32.56 -19.89
CA GLY A 548 -4.30 -33.85 -20.51
C GLY A 548 -4.92 -34.84 -19.49
N PRO A 549 -5.71 -35.83 -19.93
CA PRO A 549 -6.41 -36.74 -19.03
C PRO A 549 -5.45 -37.78 -18.46
N VAL A 550 -5.46 -37.96 -17.13
CA VAL A 550 -4.75 -39.06 -16.48
C VAL A 550 -5.65 -40.29 -16.50
N ASN A 551 -5.39 -41.18 -17.46
CA ASN A 551 -5.85 -42.56 -17.45
C ASN A 551 -5.13 -43.35 -16.34
N GLY A 552 -5.87 -44.27 -15.72
CA GLY A 552 -5.39 -45.13 -14.64
C GLY A 552 -4.59 -46.37 -15.06
N ARG A 553 -4.20 -47.12 -14.00
CA ARG A 553 -3.44 -48.39 -13.92
C ARG A 553 -1.92 -48.23 -14.13
N ALA A 554 -1.04 -48.83 -13.34
CA ALA A 554 -1.13 -49.86 -12.29
C ALA A 554 -0.11 -49.59 -11.18
#